data_AF-A0A4Y9KUS7-F1
#
_entry.id   AF-A0A4Y9KUS7-F1
#
_cell.length_a   1.000
_cell.length_b   1.000
_cell.length_c   1.000
_cell.angle_alpha   90.00
_cell.angle_beta   90.00
_cell.angle_gamma   90.00
#
_symmetry.space_group_name_H-M   'P 1'
#
loop_
_entity.id
_entity.type
_entity.pdbx_description
1 polymer ?
#
loop_
_entity_poly.entity_id
_entity_poly.type
_entity_poly.pdbx_seq_one_letter_code
_entity_poly.pdbx_strand_id
1 'polypeptide(L)'
;MKFVVVNHEPPSCPATCSTCSRSIRSGYVRHVQTKLRYCDHDCYRRGELVRRSMYWSARLTEPATASLEAVAGNIIEMLTVMTAVSCWSCTIFIWTFARASTGAHLDGRDLIATEGGEI
;
A
#
# COMPACT_ATOMS: atom_id res chain seq x y z
N MET A 1 12.55 15.53 -5.67
CA MET A 1 13.87 14.90 -5.41
C MET A 1 14.80 15.28 -6.56
N LYS A 2 16.01 15.79 -6.27
CA LYS A 2 16.97 16.24 -7.30
C LYS A 2 18.16 15.28 -7.32
N PHE A 3 18.54 14.84 -8.51
CA PHE A 3 19.76 14.05 -8.77
C PHE A 3 20.59 14.73 -9.85
N VAL A 4 21.87 14.37 -9.89
CA VAL A 4 22.81 14.83 -10.92
C VAL A 4 23.34 13.60 -11.65
N VAL A 5 23.33 13.67 -12.98
CA VAL A 5 23.99 12.67 -13.83
C VAL A 5 25.41 13.16 -14.04
N VAL A 6 26.38 12.35 -13.59
CA VAL A 6 27.80 12.62 -13.80
C VAL A 6 28.21 11.90 -15.07
N ASN A 7 28.45 12.66 -16.14
CA ASN A 7 28.82 12.11 -17.44
C ASN A 7 30.30 11.75 -17.48
N HIS A 8 30.61 10.55 -17.99
CA HIS A 8 31.92 10.07 -18.47
C HIS A 8 33.13 10.12 -17.53
N GLU A 9 33.02 10.70 -16.35
CA GLU A 9 34.08 10.76 -15.36
C GLU A 9 33.93 9.61 -14.35
N PRO A 10 34.91 8.68 -14.27
CA PRO A 10 34.90 7.68 -13.23
C PRO A 10 35.05 8.36 -11.86
N PRO A 11 34.36 7.86 -10.81
CA PRO A 11 34.49 8.44 -9.48
C PRO A 11 35.95 8.36 -9.00
N SER A 12 36.41 9.41 -8.32
CA SER A 12 37.78 9.54 -7.81
C SER A 12 38.22 8.43 -6.86
N CYS A 13 37.27 7.68 -6.30
CA CYS A 13 37.50 6.48 -5.50
C CYS A 13 36.59 5.35 -6.02
N PRO A 14 37.02 4.08 -5.91
CA PRO A 14 36.16 2.93 -6.22
C PRO A 14 34.83 3.07 -5.47
N ALA A 15 33.75 3.19 -6.22
CA ALA A 15 32.42 3.36 -5.65
C ALA A 15 31.54 2.18 -6.04
N THR A 16 30.70 1.74 -5.11
CA THR A 16 29.66 0.75 -5.35
C THR A 16 28.30 1.42 -5.36
N CYS A 17 27.37 0.86 -6.13
CA CYS A 17 26.00 1.33 -6.16
C CYS A 17 25.32 1.03 -4.83
N SER A 18 24.67 2.04 -4.25
CA SER A 18 23.95 1.90 -2.98
C SER A 18 22.72 0.99 -3.04
N THR A 19 22.33 0.47 -4.22
CA THR A 19 21.16 -0.39 -4.39
C THR A 19 21.52 -1.79 -4.85
N CYS A 20 22.39 -1.94 -5.84
CA CYS A 20 22.75 -3.25 -6.39
C CYS A 20 24.15 -3.73 -5.97
N SER A 21 24.89 -2.93 -5.18
CA SER A 21 26.23 -3.21 -4.68
C SER A 21 27.30 -3.46 -5.76
N ARG A 22 26.98 -3.24 -7.04
CA ARG A 22 27.91 -3.37 -8.17
C ARG A 22 28.88 -2.20 -8.22
N SER A 23 30.07 -2.42 -8.78
CA SER A 23 31.02 -1.34 -9.03
C SER A 23 30.46 -0.34 -10.04
N ILE A 24 30.58 0.94 -9.71
CA ILE A 24 30.14 2.05 -10.54
C ILE A 24 31.22 2.36 -11.56
N ARG A 25 30.83 2.39 -12.83
CA ARG A 25 31.70 2.73 -13.97
C ARG A 25 31.51 4.21 -14.36
N SER A 26 31.92 4.58 -15.57
CA SER A 26 31.64 5.89 -16.14
C SER A 26 30.13 6.10 -16.34
N GLY A 27 29.65 7.33 -16.15
CA GLY A 27 28.23 7.64 -16.29
C GLY A 27 27.42 7.12 -15.10
N TYR A 28 27.32 7.89 -14.02
CA TYR A 28 26.59 7.48 -12.83
C TYR A 28 25.68 8.56 -12.28
N VAL A 29 24.66 8.16 -11.54
CA VAL A 29 23.69 9.07 -10.93
C VAL A 29 24.08 9.32 -9.47
N ARG A 30 24.10 10.59 -9.07
CA ARG A 30 24.38 11.00 -7.69
C ARG A 30 23.19 11.73 -7.08
N HIS A 31 22.78 11.31 -5.89
CA HIS A 31 21.77 12.02 -5.12
C HIS A 31 22.37 13.32 -4.53
N VAL A 32 21.72 14.46 -4.72
CA VAL A 32 22.30 15.78 -4.38
C VAL A 32 22.53 15.95 -2.87
N GLN A 33 21.55 15.54 -2.07
CA GLN A 33 21.57 15.70 -0.60
C GLN A 33 22.44 14.64 0.08
N THR A 34 22.10 13.35 -0.09
CA THR A 34 22.78 12.24 0.59
C THR A 34 24.12 11.85 -0.01
N LYS A 35 24.49 12.42 -1.16
CA LYS A 35 25.69 12.08 -1.95
C LYS A 35 25.80 10.61 -2.36
N LEU A 36 24.74 9.81 -2.16
CA LEU A 36 24.67 8.40 -2.59
C LEU A 36 24.80 8.28 -4.10
N ARG A 37 25.43 7.19 -4.54
CA ARG A 37 25.78 6.95 -5.95
C ARG A 37 25.06 5.70 -6.46
N TYR A 38 24.58 5.79 -7.70
CA TYR A 38 23.78 4.76 -8.36
C TYR A 38 24.29 4.54 -9.78
N CYS A 39 24.21 3.30 -10.27
CA CYS A 39 24.59 2.97 -11.64
C CYS A 39 23.77 3.77 -12.66
N ASP A 40 22.46 3.89 -12.43
CA ASP A 40 21.50 4.44 -13.36
C ASP A 40 20.28 5.02 -12.61
N HIS A 41 19.33 5.53 -13.39
CA HIS A 41 18.09 6.06 -12.87
C HIS A 41 17.19 4.99 -12.21
N ASP A 42 17.23 3.74 -12.65
CA ASP A 42 16.42 2.66 -12.07
C ASP A 42 16.90 2.25 -10.67
N CYS A 43 18.21 2.17 -10.48
CA CYS A 43 18.84 1.97 -9.18
C CYS A 43 18.55 3.15 -8.26
N TYR A 44 18.61 4.39 -8.77
CA TYR A 44 18.20 5.58 -8.03
C TYR A 44 16.73 5.50 -7.57
N ARG A 45 15.81 5.12 -8.48
CA ARG A 45 14.38 5.00 -8.16
C ARG A 45 14.10 3.93 -7.12
N ARG A 46 14.74 2.76 -7.22
CA ARG A 46 14.64 1.70 -6.20
C ARG A 46 15.20 2.14 -4.86
N GLY A 47 16.35 2.80 -4.85
CA GLY A 47 16.94 3.38 -3.62
C GLY A 47 16.02 4.40 -2.96
N GLU A 48 15.36 5.26 -3.74
CA GLU A 48 14.37 6.21 -3.23
C GLU A 48 13.13 5.52 -2.62
N LEU A 49 12.64 4.44 -3.24
CA LEU A 49 11.52 3.66 -2.71
C LEU A 49 11.88 3.00 -1.37
N VAL A 50 13.05 2.37 -1.29
CA VAL A 50 13.53 1.75 -0.04
C VAL A 50 13.74 2.81 1.03
N ARG A 51 14.34 3.96 0.70
CA ARG A 51 14.55 5.06 1.65
C ARG A 51 13.22 5.66 2.13
N ARG A 52 12.22 5.79 1.26
CA ARG A 52 10.89 6.26 1.63
C ARG A 52 10.16 5.26 2.51
N SER A 53 10.26 3.97 2.19
CA SER A 53 9.76 2.89 3.03
C SER A 53 10.44 2.91 4.40
N MET A 54 11.77 3.01 4.44
CA MET A 54 12.52 3.09 5.68
C MET A 54 12.19 4.36 6.48
N TYR A 55 11.96 5.51 5.84
CA TYR A 55 11.49 6.72 6.54
C TYR A 55 10.08 6.54 7.12
N TRP A 56 9.19 5.85 6.41
CA TRP A 56 7.89 5.45 6.93
C TRP A 56 8.02 4.51 8.12
N SER A 57 8.89 3.49 8.02
CA SER A 57 9.19 2.56 9.10
C SER A 57 9.87 3.24 10.28
N ALA A 58 10.79 4.16 10.06
CA ALA A 58 11.47 4.94 11.10
C ALA A 58 10.50 5.91 11.79
N ARG A 59 9.48 6.42 11.09
CA ARG A 59 8.38 7.15 11.72
C ARG A 59 7.47 6.25 12.56
N LEU A 60 7.41 4.96 12.23
CA LEU A 60 6.81 3.92 13.08
C LEU A 60 7.74 3.45 14.22
N THR A 61 9.04 3.69 14.07
CA THR A 61 10.11 3.16 14.93
C THR A 61 10.98 4.32 15.45
N GLU A 62 10.36 5.43 15.85
CA GLU A 62 11.00 6.34 16.81
C GLU A 62 10.98 5.63 18.16
N PRO A 63 12.14 5.17 18.70
CA PRO A 63 12.16 4.47 19.97
C PRO A 63 12.50 5.47 21.08
N ALA A 64 11.65 5.48 22.13
CA ALA A 64 12.02 5.52 23.56
C ALA A 64 11.22 6.46 24.48
N THR A 65 10.25 7.25 24.00
CA THR A 65 9.32 7.99 24.88
C THR A 65 7.93 8.25 24.28
N ALA A 66 7.52 7.52 23.24
CA ALA A 66 6.12 7.59 22.82
C ALA A 66 5.27 6.80 23.82
N SER A 67 4.51 7.51 24.66
CA SER A 67 3.58 6.95 25.63
C SER A 67 2.79 5.80 25.00
N LEU A 68 2.66 4.69 25.72
CA LEU A 68 1.78 3.56 25.41
C LEU A 68 0.39 4.04 24.93
N GLU A 69 -0.06 5.20 25.43
CA GLU A 69 -1.32 5.86 25.10
C GLU A 69 -1.41 6.35 23.65
N ALA A 70 -0.30 6.81 23.04
CA ALA A 70 -0.30 7.24 21.64
C ALA A 70 -0.35 6.05 20.68
N VAL A 71 0.34 4.96 21.03
CA VAL A 71 0.26 3.69 20.27
C VAL A 71 -1.11 3.06 20.45
N ALA A 72 -1.66 3.05 21.67
CA ALA A 72 -3.01 2.58 21.94
C ALA A 72 -4.08 3.42 21.24
N GLY A 73 -3.93 4.75 21.20
CA GLY A 73 -4.84 5.66 20.50
C GLY A 73 -4.95 5.36 19.02
N ASN A 74 -3.81 5.20 18.33
CA ASN A 74 -3.79 4.86 16.91
C ASN A 74 -4.40 3.48 16.62
N ILE A 75 -4.20 2.51 17.50
CA ILE A 75 -4.81 1.16 17.38
C ILE A 75 -6.33 1.26 17.57
N ILE A 76 -6.81 2.03 18.55
CA ILE A 76 -8.24 2.22 18.80
C ILE A 76 -8.89 2.90 17.59
N GLU A 77 -8.29 3.95 17.04
CA GLU A 77 -8.81 4.66 15.87
C GLU A 77 -8.85 3.75 14.61
N MET A 78 -7.84 2.92 14.42
CA MET A 78 -7.84 1.92 13.35
C MET A 78 -8.95 0.87 13.55
N LEU A 79 -9.13 0.38 14.77
CA LEU A 79 -10.18 -0.59 15.11
C LEU A 79 -11.59 0.02 14.96
N THR A 80 -11.79 1.29 15.32
CA THR A 80 -13.10 1.96 15.14
C THR A 80 -13.42 2.16 13.67
N VAL A 81 -12.44 2.57 12.85
CA VAL A 81 -12.64 2.66 11.39
C VAL A 81 -12.95 1.29 10.79
N MET A 82 -12.19 0.25 11.17
CA MET A 82 -12.44 -1.10 10.65
C MET A 82 -13.80 -1.66 11.06
N THR A 83 -14.24 -1.42 12.30
CA THR A 83 -15.57 -1.86 12.77
C THR A 83 -16.69 -1.11 12.07
N ALA A 84 -16.55 0.20 11.84
CA ALA A 84 -17.51 0.99 11.06
C ALA A 84 -17.63 0.47 9.62
N VAL A 85 -16.50 0.28 8.92
CA VAL A 85 -16.50 -0.25 7.54
C VAL A 85 -17.09 -1.65 7.47
N SER A 86 -16.77 -2.52 8.43
CA SER A 86 -17.30 -3.88 8.52
C SER A 86 -18.82 -3.88 8.76
N CYS A 87 -19.30 -3.03 9.67
CA CYS A 87 -20.72 -2.87 9.96
C CYS A 87 -21.50 -2.45 8.71
N TRP A 88 -21.01 -1.44 8.00
CA TRP A 88 -21.63 -0.98 6.75
C TRP A 88 -21.65 -2.09 5.69
N SER A 89 -20.54 -2.82 5.54
CA SER A 89 -20.44 -3.94 4.59
C SER A 89 -21.45 -5.05 4.92
N CYS A 90 -21.60 -5.41 6.20
CA CYS A 90 -22.58 -6.39 6.65
C CYS A 90 -24.02 -5.95 6.36
N THR A 91 -24.36 -4.67 6.60
CA THR A 91 -25.71 -4.17 6.33
C THR A 91 -26.07 -4.22 4.85
N ILE A 92 -25.12 -3.84 3.98
CA ILE A 92 -25.30 -3.91 2.52
C ILE A 92 -25.51 -5.37 2.10
N PHE A 93 -24.68 -6.28 2.60
CA PHE A 93 -24.76 -7.69 2.24
C PHE A 93 -26.08 -8.33 2.66
N ILE A 94 -26.52 -8.11 3.91
CA ILE A 94 -27.81 -8.61 4.40
C ILE A 94 -28.97 -8.04 3.58
N TRP A 95 -28.93 -6.76 3.24
CA TRP A 95 -29.98 -6.11 2.45
C TRP A 95 -30.04 -6.65 1.02
N THR A 96 -28.89 -6.86 0.37
CA THR A 96 -28.84 -7.48 -0.97
C THR A 96 -29.35 -8.92 -0.94
N PHE A 97 -28.98 -9.68 0.10
CA PHE A 97 -29.43 -11.06 0.26
C PHE A 97 -30.94 -11.14 0.51
N ALA A 98 -31.48 -10.31 1.39
CA ALA A 98 -32.92 -10.24 1.66
C ALA A 98 -33.72 -9.85 0.41
N ARG A 99 -33.20 -8.93 -0.41
CA ARG A 99 -33.81 -8.57 -1.71
C ARG A 99 -33.81 -9.74 -2.68
N ALA A 100 -32.67 -10.41 -2.83
CA ALA A 100 -32.55 -11.56 -3.73
C ALA A 100 -33.46 -12.71 -3.29
N SER A 101 -33.51 -13.01 -1.99
CA SER A 101 -34.37 -14.07 -1.45
C SER A 101 -35.85 -13.74 -1.56
N THR A 102 -36.25 -12.49 -1.34
CA THR A 102 -37.65 -12.05 -1.51
C THR A 102 -38.06 -12.15 -2.98
N GLY A 103 -37.19 -11.76 -3.92
CA GLY A 103 -37.44 -11.91 -5.35
C GLY A 103 -37.63 -13.38 -5.75
N ALA A 104 -36.73 -14.27 -5.31
CA ALA A 104 -36.82 -15.70 -5.59
C ALA A 104 -38.08 -16.34 -4.94
N HIS A 105 -38.48 -15.91 -3.75
CA HIS A 105 -39.68 -16.41 -3.08
C HIS A 105 -40.98 -15.98 -3.79
N LEU A 106 -41.03 -14.78 -4.36
CA LEU A 106 -42.19 -14.29 -5.11
C LEU A 106 -42.27 -14.97 -6.49
N ASP A 107 -41.16 -15.03 -7.22
CA ASP A 107 -41.06 -15.73 -8.51
C ASP A 107 -41.46 -17.22 -8.38
N GLY A 108 -40.95 -17.91 -7.36
CA GLY A 108 -41.34 -19.28 -7.06
C GLY A 108 -42.82 -19.44 -6.66
N ARG A 109 -43.44 -18.42 -6.03
CA ARG A 109 -44.87 -18.46 -5.70
C ARG A 109 -45.76 -18.24 -6.91
N ASP A 110 -45.37 -17.36 -7.83
CA ASP A 110 -46.11 -17.11 -9.08
C ASP A 110 -46.07 -18.35 -10.00
N LEU A 111 -44.95 -19.07 -10.04
CA LEU A 111 -44.85 -20.36 -10.74
C LEU A 111 -45.83 -21.40 -10.16
N ILE A 112 -45.88 -21.54 -8.83
CA ILE A 112 -46.80 -22.49 -8.17
C ILE A 112 -48.27 -22.06 -8.36
N ALA A 113 -48.57 -20.77 -8.37
CA ALA A 113 -49.92 -20.25 -8.56
C ALA A 113 -50.44 -20.42 -10.01
N THR A 114 -49.54 -20.39 -11.00
CA THR A 114 -49.89 -20.59 -12.42
C THR A 114 -50.01 -22.06 -12.80
N GLU A 115 -49.32 -22.97 -12.11
CA GLU A 115 -49.45 -24.42 -12.30
C GLU A 115 -50.73 -25.02 -11.66
N GLY A 116 -51.35 -24.34 -10.70
CA GLY A 116 -52.57 -24.79 -10.01
C GLY A 116 -53.90 -24.45 -10.70
N GLY A 117 -53.87 -23.86 -11.90
CA GLY A 117 -55.04 -23.29 -12.59
C GLY A 117 -55.69 -24.14 -13.68
N GLU A 118 -55.27 -25.38 -13.89
CA GLU A 118 -55.78 -26.28 -14.94
C GLU A 118 -56.37 -27.57 -14.36
N ILE A 119 -57.51 -27.49 -13.63
CA ILE A 119 -58.46 -28.60 -13.43
C ILE A 119 -59.88 -28.03 -13.28
#